data_AF-A0A2P6NMD6-F1
#
_entry.id   AF-A0A2P6NMD6-F1
#
_cell.length_a   1.000
_cell.length_b   1.000
_cell.length_c   1.000
_cell.angle_alpha   90.00
_cell.angle_beta   90.00
_cell.angle_gamma   90.00
#
_symmetry.space_group_name_H-M   'P 1'
#
loop_
_entity.id
_entity.type
_entity.pdbx_description
1 polymer ?
#
loop_
_entity_poly.entity_id
_entity_poly.type
_entity_poly.pdbx_seq_one_letter_code
_entity_poly.pdbx_strand_id
1 'polypeptide(L)'
;MQETSFVTGPALQLAMQWVEEMWAQDMSAPLAFDTQEENYEAMLEQLLPFYQQQDFQLLEPLRTRQRKSYEGESRFLTPRPVIVLNPSSPLNNRLKRCTVTVRLLDIHGSPLHCHEQTHLYGPYGKETLLSIPHKRTPPISVKIAGKCDLRALRLGFTIEYETDDGYCGRAHLTSNEVQLARKQQPREAHLRTCLM
;
A
#
# COMPACT_ATOMS: atom_id res chain seq x y z
N MET A 1 -15.33 -70.05 -5.67
CA MET A 1 -14.86 -68.73 -6.12
C MET A 1 -16.04 -67.79 -5.95
N GLN A 2 -16.08 -67.04 -4.84
CA GLN A 2 -17.25 -66.25 -4.45
C GLN A 2 -17.03 -64.80 -4.90
N GLU A 3 -17.97 -64.34 -5.72
CA GLU A 3 -18.13 -62.96 -6.17
C GLU A 3 -18.45 -62.07 -4.97
N THR A 4 -17.70 -60.99 -4.81
CA THR A 4 -18.02 -59.92 -3.85
C THR A 4 -18.79 -58.85 -4.60
N SER A 5 -20.12 -58.97 -4.57
CA SER A 5 -21.02 -57.89 -4.96
C SER A 5 -20.98 -56.80 -3.88
N PHE A 6 -20.14 -55.79 -4.10
CA PHE A 6 -20.18 -54.57 -3.29
C PHE A 6 -21.43 -53.77 -3.65
N VAL A 7 -22.48 -53.94 -2.84
CA VAL A 7 -23.71 -53.13 -2.89
C VAL A 7 -23.33 -51.69 -2.56
N THR A 8 -23.29 -50.83 -3.58
CA THR A 8 -23.09 -49.39 -3.45
C THR A 8 -24.40 -48.79 -2.95
N GLY A 9 -24.47 -48.44 -1.66
CA GLY A 9 -25.67 -47.84 -1.08
C GLY A 9 -25.95 -46.43 -1.65
N PRO A 10 -27.21 -45.96 -1.58
CA PRO A 10 -27.63 -44.69 -2.16
C PRO A 10 -26.86 -43.47 -1.62
N ALA A 11 -26.38 -43.54 -0.37
CA ALA A 11 -25.53 -42.50 0.22
C ALA A 11 -24.15 -42.38 -0.44
N LEU A 12 -23.56 -43.51 -0.86
CA LEU A 12 -22.25 -43.52 -1.51
C LEU A 12 -22.38 -43.03 -2.96
N GLN A 13 -23.49 -43.35 -3.61
CA GLN A 13 -23.79 -42.89 -4.97
C GLN A 13 -24.02 -41.37 -5.02
N LEU A 14 -24.72 -40.83 -4.01
CA LEU A 14 -24.86 -39.38 -3.84
C LEU A 14 -23.53 -38.69 -3.54
N ALA A 15 -22.68 -39.30 -2.69
CA ALA A 15 -21.35 -38.77 -2.41
C ALA A 15 -20.45 -38.76 -3.66
N MET A 16 -20.48 -39.82 -4.47
CA MET A 16 -19.74 -39.88 -5.73
C MET A 16 -20.24 -38.85 -6.74
N GLN A 17 -21.56 -38.67 -6.84
CA GLN A 17 -22.15 -37.63 -7.70
C GLN A 17 -21.75 -36.22 -7.23
N TRP A 18 -21.73 -35.96 -5.93
CA TRP A 18 -21.28 -34.68 -5.36
C TRP A 18 -19.80 -34.42 -5.61
N VAL A 19 -18.97 -35.47 -5.53
CA VAL A 19 -17.55 -35.38 -5.89
C VAL A 19 -17.41 -35.08 -7.38
N GLU A 20 -18.07 -35.82 -8.27
CA GLU A 20 -18.01 -35.53 -9.72
C GLU A 20 -18.51 -34.12 -10.07
N GLU A 21 -19.54 -33.63 -9.39
CA GLU A 21 -20.10 -32.29 -9.59
C GLU A 21 -19.14 -31.18 -9.10
N MET A 22 -18.49 -31.36 -7.95
CA MET A 22 -17.45 -30.45 -7.46
C MET A 22 -16.20 -30.45 -8.36
N TRP A 23 -15.78 -31.62 -8.85
CA TRP A 23 -14.65 -31.75 -9.77
C TRP A 23 -14.96 -31.18 -11.17
N ALA A 24 -16.21 -31.26 -11.63
CA ALA A 24 -16.65 -30.65 -12.89
C ALA A 24 -16.74 -29.11 -12.79
N GLN A 25 -17.05 -28.57 -11.61
CA GLN A 25 -17.02 -27.12 -11.35
C GLN A 25 -15.59 -26.58 -11.34
N ASP A 26 -14.62 -27.33 -10.78
CA ASP A 26 -13.20 -26.96 -10.81
C ASP A 26 -12.58 -27.07 -12.22
N MET A 27 -13.03 -28.02 -13.05
CA MET A 27 -12.50 -28.21 -14.41
C MET A 27 -13.18 -27.33 -15.48
N SER A 28 -14.30 -26.69 -15.17
CA SER A 28 -14.99 -25.74 -16.07
C SER A 28 -14.65 -24.28 -15.79
N ALA A 29 -13.90 -24.00 -14.73
CA ALA A 29 -13.26 -22.70 -14.53
C ALA A 29 -12.21 -22.47 -15.63
N PRO A 30 -12.25 -21.35 -16.37
CA PRO A 30 -11.20 -21.03 -17.33
C PRO A 30 -9.86 -20.96 -16.60
N LEU A 31 -8.90 -21.79 -17.03
CA LEU A 31 -7.50 -21.67 -16.63
C LEU A 31 -6.96 -20.28 -17.04
N ALA A 32 -6.97 -19.36 -16.10
CA ALA A 32 -6.11 -18.19 -16.09
C ALA A 32 -5.37 -18.17 -14.76
N PHE A 33 -4.27 -18.91 -14.70
CA PHE A 33 -3.28 -18.76 -13.64
C PHE A 33 -2.60 -17.39 -13.76
N ASP A 34 -2.45 -16.79 -12.60
CA ASP A 34 -1.60 -15.66 -12.23
C ASP A 34 -2.04 -14.26 -12.71
N THR A 35 -2.05 -13.32 -11.76
CA THR A 35 -2.20 -11.84 -11.88
C THR A 35 -3.58 -11.20 -11.64
N GLN A 36 -4.57 -11.89 -11.04
CA GLN A 36 -5.90 -11.26 -10.81
C GLN A 36 -6.29 -11.02 -9.35
N GLU A 37 -5.62 -11.63 -8.35
CA GLU A 37 -6.01 -11.40 -6.95
C GLU A 37 -5.71 -9.96 -6.47
N GLU A 38 -4.55 -9.42 -6.84
CA GLU A 38 -4.24 -8.00 -6.58
C GLU A 38 -5.17 -7.05 -7.34
N ASN A 39 -5.80 -7.52 -8.42
CA ASN A 39 -6.63 -6.72 -9.30
C ASN A 39 -8.09 -6.65 -8.82
N TYR A 40 -8.61 -7.69 -8.13
CA TYR A 40 -9.97 -7.61 -7.55
C TYR A 40 -10.01 -6.68 -6.33
N GLU A 41 -8.99 -6.66 -5.48
CA GLU A 41 -8.92 -5.71 -4.35
C GLU A 41 -8.84 -4.27 -4.89
N ALA A 42 -8.01 -4.03 -5.90
CA ALA A 42 -7.89 -2.74 -6.57
C ALA A 42 -9.20 -2.29 -7.25
N MET A 43 -10.01 -3.24 -7.75
CA MET A 43 -11.32 -2.94 -8.36
C MET A 43 -12.42 -2.69 -7.31
N LEU A 44 -12.38 -3.37 -6.16
CA LEU A 44 -13.29 -3.14 -5.03
C LEU A 44 -13.07 -1.77 -4.37
N GLU A 45 -11.81 -1.31 -4.28
CA GLU A 45 -11.49 0.05 -3.81
C GLU A 45 -12.06 1.17 -4.68
N GLN A 46 -12.23 0.93 -5.99
CA GLN A 46 -12.78 1.91 -6.94
C GLN A 46 -14.31 2.06 -6.88
N LEU A 47 -15.02 1.15 -6.20
CA LEU A 47 -16.49 1.11 -6.18
C LEU A 47 -17.12 1.66 -4.89
N LEU A 48 -16.32 2.07 -3.89
CA LEU A 48 -16.87 2.60 -2.64
C LEU A 48 -17.19 4.10 -2.76
N PRO A 49 -18.43 4.54 -2.45
CA PRO A 49 -18.83 5.94 -2.53
C PRO A 49 -18.04 6.82 -1.54
N PHE A 50 -17.64 7.99 -2.05
CA PHE A 50 -16.75 9.02 -1.50
C PHE A 50 -17.17 9.72 -0.18
N TYR A 51 -17.94 9.07 0.71
CA TYR A 51 -18.31 9.61 2.02
C TYR A 51 -18.20 8.59 3.17
N GLN A 52 -17.42 7.52 3.02
CA GLN A 52 -16.94 6.80 4.19
C GLN A 52 -15.86 7.63 4.86
N GLN A 53 -16.18 8.11 6.05
CA GLN A 53 -15.22 8.70 6.95
C GLN A 53 -14.03 7.73 7.13
N GLN A 54 -12.87 8.10 6.57
CA GLN A 54 -11.69 7.24 6.64
C GLN A 54 -11.26 7.09 8.10
N ASP A 55 -11.01 5.84 8.50
CA ASP A 55 -10.55 5.49 9.84
C ASP A 55 -9.17 6.08 10.12
N PHE A 56 -8.35 6.24 9.10
CA PHE A 56 -7.00 6.77 9.20
C PHE A 56 -6.81 7.96 8.27
N GLN A 57 -6.00 8.91 8.70
CA GLN A 57 -5.69 10.10 7.91
C GLN A 57 -4.26 10.57 8.18
N LEU A 58 -3.70 11.34 7.24
CA LEU A 58 -2.48 12.09 7.48
C LEU A 58 -2.80 13.27 8.40
N LEU A 59 -1.99 13.45 9.45
CA LEU A 59 -2.11 14.61 10.35
C LEU A 59 -2.00 15.92 9.57
N GLU A 60 -1.10 15.96 8.59
CA GLU A 60 -0.90 17.08 7.71
C GLU A 60 -0.47 16.59 6.31
N PRO A 61 -0.84 17.33 5.24
CA PRO A 61 -0.38 17.04 3.90
C PRO A 61 1.13 17.28 3.77
N LEU A 62 1.76 16.55 2.87
CA LEU A 62 3.16 16.79 2.50
C LEU A 62 3.29 18.11 1.75
N ARG A 63 4.43 18.79 1.89
CA ARG A 63 4.71 19.94 1.00
C ARG A 63 4.71 19.45 -0.44
N THR A 64 4.02 20.18 -1.31
CA THR A 64 3.95 19.85 -2.74
C THR A 64 5.32 19.79 -3.38
N ARG A 65 6.26 20.66 -2.99
CA ARG A 65 7.64 20.61 -3.50
C ARG A 65 8.56 19.95 -2.49
N GLN A 66 9.09 18.79 -2.86
CA GLN A 66 10.07 18.03 -2.10
C GLN A 66 11.40 18.00 -2.84
N ARG A 67 12.50 17.91 -2.11
CA ARG A 67 13.82 17.71 -2.71
C ARG A 67 14.27 16.27 -2.44
N LYS A 68 14.84 15.62 -3.45
CA LYS A 68 15.46 14.30 -3.34
C LYS A 68 16.67 14.34 -2.40
N SER A 69 16.98 13.21 -1.77
CA SER A 69 18.18 13.04 -0.95
C SER A 69 19.29 12.44 -1.80
N TYR A 70 20.40 13.17 -1.95
CA TYR A 70 21.56 12.66 -2.68
C TYR A 70 22.42 11.75 -1.81
N GLU A 71 23.46 11.18 -2.42
CA GLU A 71 24.43 10.34 -1.73
C GLU A 71 25.08 11.10 -0.56
N GLY A 72 25.18 10.44 0.60
CA GLY A 72 25.63 11.05 1.85
C GLY A 72 24.60 11.97 2.54
N GLU A 73 23.48 12.31 1.91
CA GLU A 73 22.46 13.17 2.52
C GLU A 73 21.40 12.36 3.30
N SER A 74 20.88 12.97 4.36
CA SER A 74 19.73 12.49 5.14
C SER A 74 18.56 13.46 5.07
N ARG A 75 18.20 13.85 3.84
CA ARG A 75 17.10 14.79 3.58
C ARG A 75 15.77 14.04 3.50
N PHE A 76 15.05 14.02 4.60
CA PHE A 76 13.72 13.41 4.69
C PHE A 76 12.62 14.30 4.08
N LEU A 77 11.50 13.68 3.73
CA LEU A 77 10.29 14.38 3.30
C LEU A 77 9.78 15.31 4.41
N THR A 78 9.20 16.44 3.98
CA THR A 78 8.75 17.50 4.90
C THR A 78 7.30 17.92 4.62
N PRO A 79 6.41 17.93 5.60
CA PRO A 79 6.58 17.36 6.94
C PRO A 79 6.89 15.85 6.89
N ARG A 80 7.38 15.33 8.01
CA ARG A 80 7.49 13.87 8.18
C ARG A 80 6.07 13.33 8.34
N PRO A 81 5.61 12.40 7.49
CA PRO A 81 4.25 11.89 7.57
C PRO A 81 3.93 11.36 8.96
N VAL A 82 2.72 11.65 9.43
CA VAL A 82 2.15 11.09 10.66
C VAL A 82 0.76 10.59 10.32
N ILE A 83 0.49 9.31 10.54
CA ILE A 83 -0.86 8.75 10.39
C ILE A 83 -1.56 8.81 11.74
N VAL A 84 -2.81 9.25 11.73
CA VAL A 84 -3.65 9.40 12.91
C VAL A 84 -4.94 8.61 12.70
N LEU A 85 -5.36 7.90 13.74
CA LEU A 85 -6.68 7.27 13.79
C LEU A 85 -7.74 8.35 14.05
N ASN A 86 -8.80 8.34 13.24
CA ASN A 86 -9.94 9.23 13.37
C ASN A 86 -10.66 8.97 14.70
N PRO A 87 -10.89 9.99 15.56
CA PRO A 87 -11.53 9.79 16.86
C PRO A 87 -12.94 9.19 16.80
N SER A 88 -13.66 9.39 15.70
CA SER A 88 -15.00 8.81 15.47
C SER A 88 -14.97 7.50 14.67
N SER A 89 -13.78 6.97 14.37
CA SER A 89 -13.64 5.62 13.83
C SER A 89 -14.17 4.58 14.83
N PRO A 90 -14.87 3.52 14.37
CA PRO A 90 -15.22 2.38 15.21
C PRO A 90 -14.00 1.63 15.75
N LEU A 91 -12.80 1.81 15.17
CA LEU A 91 -11.54 1.23 15.65
C LEU A 91 -11.02 1.94 16.91
N ASN A 92 -11.59 3.10 17.25
CA ASN A 92 -11.14 3.89 18.38
C ASN A 92 -11.29 3.12 19.70
N ASN A 93 -10.18 2.98 20.44
CA ASN A 93 -10.06 2.17 21.66
C ASN A 93 -10.23 0.65 21.48
N ARG A 94 -10.36 0.15 20.25
CA ARG A 94 -10.40 -1.30 19.96
C ARG A 94 -9.11 -1.82 19.33
N LEU A 95 -8.26 -0.94 18.81
CA LEU A 95 -6.98 -1.35 18.24
C LEU A 95 -6.06 -1.96 19.30
N LYS A 96 -5.60 -3.18 19.03
CA LYS A 96 -4.57 -3.89 19.77
C LYS A 96 -3.19 -3.70 19.15
N ARG A 97 -3.11 -3.80 17.81
CA ARG A 97 -1.88 -3.57 17.03
C ARG A 97 -2.22 -2.87 15.73
N CYS A 98 -1.34 -1.98 15.27
CA CYS A 98 -1.49 -1.33 13.98
C CYS A 98 -0.12 -1.03 13.40
N THR A 99 0.15 -1.59 12.23
CA THR A 99 1.37 -1.47 11.45
C THR A 99 1.09 -0.64 10.21
N VAL A 100 2.00 0.26 9.86
CA VAL A 100 1.92 1.13 8.70
C VAL A 100 3.14 0.91 7.82
N THR A 101 2.91 0.55 6.56
CA THR A 101 3.96 0.36 5.55
C THR A 101 3.87 1.43 4.48
N VAL A 102 4.99 2.10 4.20
CA VAL A 102 5.08 3.17 3.20
C VAL A 102 5.57 2.64 1.86
N ARG A 103 4.87 3.01 0.78
CA ARG A 103 5.24 2.71 -0.62
C ARG A 103 5.18 3.98 -1.49
N LEU A 104 5.92 3.97 -2.60
CA LEU A 104 5.78 5.00 -3.62
C LEU A 104 4.63 4.65 -4.56
N LEU A 105 3.83 5.66 -4.88
CA LEU A 105 2.75 5.57 -5.86
C LEU A 105 3.00 6.58 -6.97
N ASP A 106 2.45 6.33 -8.15
CA ASP A 106 2.38 7.34 -9.20
C ASP A 106 1.42 8.49 -8.81
N ILE A 107 1.20 9.43 -9.72
CA ILE A 107 0.30 10.58 -9.51
C ILE A 107 -1.18 10.17 -9.41
N HIS A 108 -1.54 9.00 -9.95
CA HIS A 108 -2.89 8.45 -9.98
C HIS A 108 -3.19 7.57 -8.76
N GLY A 109 -2.17 7.21 -7.97
CA GLY A 109 -2.29 6.38 -6.77
C GLY A 109 -1.94 4.91 -7.01
N SER A 110 -1.48 4.54 -8.20
CA SER A 110 -1.06 3.17 -8.49
C SER A 110 0.34 2.89 -7.93
N PRO A 111 0.61 1.72 -7.34
CA PRO A 111 1.95 1.36 -6.89
C PRO A 111 2.98 1.41 -8.02
N LEU A 112 4.14 2.03 -7.76
CA LEU A 112 5.26 1.99 -8.70
C LEU A 112 5.90 0.60 -8.75
N HIS A 113 6.62 0.32 -9.85
CA HIS A 113 7.33 -0.95 -10.04
C HIS A 113 8.39 -1.20 -8.95
N CYS A 114 8.72 -2.48 -8.73
CA CYS A 114 9.63 -2.93 -7.68
C CYS A 114 10.98 -2.19 -7.69
N HIS A 115 11.56 -1.93 -8.88
CA HIS A 115 12.80 -1.18 -9.02
C HIS A 115 12.67 0.25 -8.49
N GLU A 116 11.57 0.95 -8.78
CA GLU A 116 11.34 2.32 -8.32
C GLU A 116 11.09 2.38 -6.81
N GLN A 117 10.46 1.36 -6.23
CA GLN A 117 10.28 1.24 -4.78
C GLN A 117 11.61 1.23 -4.02
N THR A 118 12.72 0.81 -4.65
CA THR A 118 14.05 0.83 -4.04
C THR A 118 14.54 2.24 -3.75
N HIS A 119 13.98 3.27 -4.40
CA HIS A 119 14.35 4.67 -4.18
C HIS A 119 13.75 5.28 -2.91
N LEU A 120 12.81 4.61 -2.26
CA LEU A 120 12.28 4.99 -0.97
C LEU A 120 13.12 4.39 0.15
N TYR A 121 13.60 5.23 1.07
CA TYR A 121 14.42 4.80 2.19
C TYR A 121 13.89 5.37 3.50
N GLY A 122 13.95 4.57 4.57
CA GLY A 122 13.82 5.05 5.94
C GLY A 122 14.92 4.44 6.81
N PRO A 123 15.39 5.14 7.86
CA PRO A 123 16.51 4.69 8.69
C PRO A 123 16.20 3.41 9.47
N TYR A 124 14.91 3.11 9.66
CA TYR A 124 14.42 1.91 10.36
C TYR A 124 13.55 1.04 9.43
N GLY A 125 13.78 1.13 8.12
CA GLY A 125 12.90 0.54 7.11
C GLY A 125 11.73 1.46 6.72
N LYS A 126 10.72 0.86 6.10
CA LYS A 126 9.52 1.54 5.56
C LYS A 126 8.25 1.25 6.38
N GLU A 127 8.41 0.50 7.46
CA GLU A 127 7.34 0.08 8.35
C GLU A 127 7.43 0.88 9.66
N THR A 128 6.27 1.21 10.25
CA THR A 128 6.19 1.82 11.57
C THR A 128 4.97 1.34 12.33
N LEU A 129 5.03 1.34 13.65
CA LEU A 129 3.90 1.02 14.50
C LEU A 129 3.15 2.29 14.88
N LEU A 130 1.82 2.21 14.82
CA LEU A 130 0.96 3.23 15.40
C LEU A 130 0.95 3.07 16.92
N SER A 131 1.20 4.17 17.62
CA SER A 131 1.09 4.22 19.08
C SER A 131 -0.39 4.20 19.47
N ILE A 132 -0.86 3.08 20.01
CA ILE A 132 -2.26 2.93 20.47
C ILE A 132 -2.64 4.02 21.50
N PRO A 133 -1.82 4.32 22.54
CA PRO A 133 -2.16 5.37 23.50
C PRO A 133 -2.30 6.77 22.89
N HIS A 134 -1.52 7.06 21.85
CA HIS A 134 -1.53 8.38 21.19
C HIS A 134 -2.36 8.42 19.90
N LYS A 135 -2.91 7.27 19.48
CA LYS A 135 -3.75 7.09 18.29
C LYS A 135 -3.07 7.61 17.02
N ARG A 136 -1.74 7.54 16.97
CA ARG A 136 -0.92 8.05 15.85
C ARG A 136 0.42 7.34 15.74
N THR A 137 1.00 7.34 14.55
CA THR A 137 2.39 6.93 14.36
C THR A 137 3.35 8.00 14.89
N PRO A 138 4.59 7.64 15.26
CA PRO A 138 5.66 8.63 15.32
C PRO A 138 5.89 9.26 13.93
N PRO A 139 6.55 10.42 13.84
CA PRO A 139 6.91 11.02 12.55
C PRO A 139 7.76 10.08 11.68
N ILE A 140 7.21 9.67 10.54
CA ILE A 140 7.80 8.67 9.66
C ILE A 140 8.94 9.31 8.87
N SER A 141 10.16 8.82 9.09
CA SER A 141 11.37 9.42 8.52
C SER A 141 11.74 8.75 7.20
N VAL A 142 11.09 9.16 6.11
CA VAL A 142 11.35 8.62 4.76
C VAL A 142 12.02 9.65 3.86
N LYS A 143 12.91 9.19 2.98
CA LYS A 143 13.60 9.99 1.96
C LYS A 143 13.52 9.30 0.60
N ILE A 144 13.51 10.12 -0.46
CA ILE A 144 13.53 9.66 -1.85
C ILE A 144 14.92 9.87 -2.41
N ALA A 145 15.55 8.83 -2.95
CA ALA A 145 16.90 8.91 -3.48
C ALA A 145 17.00 9.88 -4.68
N GLY A 146 18.16 10.52 -4.80
CA GLY A 146 18.50 11.43 -5.91
C GLY A 146 18.42 10.78 -7.29
N LYS A 147 18.59 9.45 -7.36
CA LYS A 147 18.51 8.62 -8.58
C LYS A 147 17.09 8.27 -9.01
N CYS A 148 16.06 8.61 -8.22
CA CYS A 148 14.67 8.44 -8.64
C CYS A 148 14.38 9.37 -9.82
N ASP A 149 13.98 8.86 -10.98
CA ASP A 149 13.79 9.69 -12.19
C ASP A 149 12.43 10.39 -12.27
N LEU A 150 11.53 10.10 -11.33
CA LEU A 150 10.21 10.70 -11.28
C LEU A 150 10.26 12.22 -11.03
N ARG A 151 9.25 12.90 -11.61
CA ARG A 151 9.01 14.34 -11.42
C ARG A 151 7.96 14.61 -10.36
N ALA A 152 6.97 13.74 -10.26
CA ALA A 152 5.92 13.81 -9.26
C ALA A 152 5.50 12.39 -8.86
N LEU A 153 5.01 12.24 -7.63
CA LEU A 153 4.55 10.97 -7.06
C LEU A 153 3.64 11.22 -5.86
N ARG A 154 3.06 10.15 -5.32
CA ARG A 154 2.39 10.15 -4.02
C ARG A 154 3.04 9.12 -3.09
N LEU A 155 2.85 9.27 -1.78
CA LEU A 155 3.11 8.20 -0.84
C LEU A 155 1.83 7.40 -0.62
N GLY A 156 1.95 6.08 -0.66
CA GLY A 156 0.94 5.14 -0.25
C GLY A 156 1.27 4.61 1.14
N PHE A 157 0.24 4.47 1.97
CA PHE A 157 0.33 3.89 3.29
C PHE A 157 -0.63 2.70 3.34
N THR A 158 -0.08 1.50 3.49
CA THR A 158 -0.86 0.31 3.80
C THR A 158 -0.88 0.15 5.31
N ILE A 159 -2.07 0.10 5.89
CA ILE A 159 -2.30 0.05 7.33
C ILE A 159 -2.91 -1.31 7.64
N GLU A 160 -2.17 -2.14 8.35
CA GLU A 160 -2.63 -3.46 8.80
C GLU A 160 -2.85 -3.39 10.30
N TYR A 161 -4.03 -3.82 10.76
CA TYR A 161 -4.41 -3.68 12.15
C TYR A 161 -5.09 -4.93 12.70
N GLU A 162 -4.96 -5.11 14.00
CA GLU A 162 -5.60 -6.15 14.81
C GLU A 162 -6.40 -5.45 15.92
N THR A 163 -7.65 -5.84 16.11
CA THR A 163 -8.50 -5.37 17.21
C THR A 163 -8.45 -6.30 18.42
N ASP A 164 -8.97 -5.84 19.55
CA ASP A 164 -9.02 -6.55 20.82
C ASP A 164 -9.84 -7.85 20.78
N ASP A 165 -10.85 -7.91 19.92
CA ASP A 165 -11.65 -9.12 19.61
C ASP A 165 -10.95 -10.10 18.65
N GLY A 166 -9.74 -9.79 18.19
CA GLY A 166 -8.94 -10.62 17.30
C GLY A 166 -9.24 -10.46 15.82
N TYR A 167 -10.10 -9.51 15.43
CA TYR A 167 -10.30 -9.18 14.01
C TYR A 167 -9.05 -8.52 13.42
N CYS A 168 -8.68 -8.92 12.20
CA CYS A 168 -7.59 -8.34 11.44
C CYS A 168 -8.16 -7.61 10.21
N GLY A 169 -7.71 -6.39 9.98
CA GLY A 169 -8.13 -5.57 8.86
C GLY A 169 -6.98 -4.87 8.17
N ARG A 170 -7.27 -4.38 6.96
CA ARG A 170 -6.35 -3.60 6.13
C ARG A 170 -7.06 -2.34 5.64
N ALA A 171 -6.33 -1.23 5.60
CA ALA A 171 -6.77 0.03 5.03
C ALA A 171 -5.65 0.66 4.20
N HIS A 172 -6.04 1.46 3.20
CA HIS A 172 -5.11 2.18 2.34
C HIS A 172 -5.35 3.68 2.41
N LEU A 173 -4.25 4.42 2.53
CA LEU A 173 -4.24 5.87 2.55
C LEU A 173 -3.21 6.39 1.55
N THR A 174 -3.55 7.46 0.83
CA THR A 174 -2.65 8.11 -0.12
C THR A 174 -2.37 9.55 0.30
N SER A 175 -1.15 10.02 0.08
CA SER A 175 -0.82 11.43 0.27
C SER A 175 -1.34 12.28 -0.88
N ASN A 176 -1.30 13.60 -0.67
CA ASN A 176 -1.32 14.55 -1.79
C ASN A 176 -0.14 14.30 -2.74
N GLU A 177 -0.27 14.81 -3.97
CA GLU A 177 0.81 14.79 -4.95
C GLU A 177 2.01 15.61 -4.44
N VAL A 178 3.19 15.05 -4.66
CA VAL A 178 4.50 15.62 -4.37
C VAL A 178 5.28 15.73 -5.66
N GLN A 179 5.72 16.95 -5.97
CA GLN A 179 6.67 17.29 -7.02
C GLN A 179 8.10 17.23 -6.49
N LEU A 180 8.95 16.48 -7.18
CA LEU A 180 10.36 16.32 -6.85
C LEU A 180 11.19 17.39 -7.58
N ALA A 181 11.70 18.34 -6.81
CA ALA A 181 12.54 19.42 -7.31
C ALA A 181 13.78 18.86 -8.01
N ARG A 182 14.01 19.31 -9.25
CA ARG A 182 15.27 19.06 -9.96
C ARG A 182 16.39 19.88 -9.34
N LYS A 183 17.61 19.34 -9.41
CA LYS A 183 18.81 20.17 -9.30
C LYS A 183 18.75 21.19 -10.44
N GLN A 184 18.73 22.48 -10.10
CA GLN A 184 19.03 23.49 -11.11
C GLN A 184 20.46 23.20 -11.57
N GLN A 185 20.65 22.86 -12.85
CA GLN A 185 21.96 23.02 -13.45
C GLN A 185 22.31 24.51 -13.34
N PRO A 186 23.54 24.87 -12.96
CA PRO A 186 23.94 26.27 -13.01
C PRO A 186 23.71 26.73 -14.45
N ARG A 187 22.83 27.74 -14.63
CA ARG A 187 22.81 28.48 -15.89
C ARG A 187 24.23 28.99 -16.07
N GLU A 188 24.89 28.59 -17.15
CA GLU A 188 26.12 29.23 -17.56
C GLU A 188 25.87 30.73 -17.55
N ALA A 189 26.48 31.41 -16.58
CA ALA A 189 26.50 32.85 -16.55
C ALA A 189 27.21 33.24 -17.84
N HIS A 190 26.45 33.73 -18.81
CA HIS A 190 27.02 34.43 -19.94
C HIS A 190 27.92 35.51 -19.35
N LEU A 191 29.23 35.28 -19.41
CA LEU A 191 30.25 36.27 -19.15
C LEU A 191 29.99 37.41 -20.15
N ARG A 192 29.24 38.42 -19.72
CA ARG A 192 29.26 39.73 -20.36
C ARG A 192 30.58 40.35 -19.98
N THR A 193 31.59 40.11 -20.80
CA THR A 193 32.80 40.90 -20.86
C THR A 193 32.41 42.30 -21.30
N CYS A 194 32.18 43.20 -20.34
CA CYS A 194 32.32 44.63 -20.56
C CYS A 194 33.73 44.99 -20.08
N LEU A 195 34.67 45.02 -21.02
CA LEU A 195 35.93 45.72 -20.84
C LEU A 195 36.03 46.77 -21.94
N MET A 196 36.51 47.93 -21.50
CA MET A 196 36.48 49.26 -22.08
C MET A 196 37.11 49.38 -23.46
#